data_AF-A0A4Z2CYS1-F1
#
_entry.id   AF-A0A4Z2CYS1-F1
#
_cell.length_a   1.000
_cell.length_b   1.000
_cell.length_c   1.000
_cell.angle_alpha   90.00
_cell.angle_beta   90.00
_cell.angle_gamma   90.00
#
_symmetry.space_group_name_H-M   'P 1'
#
loop_
_entity.id
_entity.type
_entity.pdbx_description
1 polymer ?
#
loop_
_entity_poly.entity_id
_entity_poly.type
_entity_poly.pdbx_seq_one_letter_code
_entity_poly.pdbx_strand_id
1 'polypeptide(L)'
;MGTTVLVTGGSGLVGNGIRLALEDTSSPLKRDDEKWIFLSSRDVDLTDSGATRAYFERVRPTYVIHLAAKVGGLYANMSENLEFFRQNMLINDNVLSSSHAVGAKKVVSCLSTCIFPDRTSYPIDETMVHNGPPHDSNYGYSYAKRMIDVMNRGYSETYGVLYTGVIPTNIFGPFDNFDINQGHVIPGLIHKAYLAKKNNEPLIVWGSGTPLRQFIYSIDLGYLIIWTLREYNDSSPIILSVPESDEISIRQAAESVAKAMDCPKIVVSLSEF
;
A
#
# COMPACT_ATOMS: atom_id res chain seq x y z
N MET A 1 -14.37 -16.19 22.61
CA MET A 1 -13.87 -16.56 21.25
C MET A 1 -12.68 -15.66 20.98
N GLY A 2 -11.53 -16.23 20.58
CA GLY A 2 -10.33 -15.43 20.29
C GLY A 2 -10.51 -14.55 19.05
N THR A 3 -9.78 -13.44 19.01
CA THR A 3 -9.80 -12.50 17.88
C THR A 3 -8.99 -13.10 16.73
N THR A 4 -9.55 -13.20 15.53
CA THR A 4 -8.79 -13.61 14.32
C THR A 4 -8.68 -12.42 13.37
N VAL A 5 -7.44 -12.02 13.05
CA VAL A 5 -7.12 -10.96 12.09
C VAL A 5 -6.57 -11.61 10.82
N LEU A 6 -7.30 -11.48 9.71
CA LEU A 6 -6.85 -11.92 8.39
C LEU A 6 -6.19 -10.75 7.64
N VAL A 7 -4.95 -10.93 7.21
CA VAL A 7 -4.19 -9.96 6.43
C VAL A 7 -4.05 -10.50 5.01
N THR A 8 -4.84 -9.98 4.07
CA THR A 8 -4.68 -10.31 2.64
C THR A 8 -3.47 -9.58 2.07
N GLY A 9 -2.72 -10.20 1.15
CA GLY A 9 -1.46 -9.61 0.64
C GLY A 9 -0.34 -9.61 1.68
N GLY A 10 -0.42 -10.52 2.66
CA GLY A 10 0.48 -10.61 3.82
C GLY A 10 1.93 -10.98 3.48
N SER A 11 2.22 -11.38 2.24
CA SER A 11 3.58 -11.66 1.76
C SER A 11 4.29 -10.45 1.15
N GLY A 12 3.59 -9.34 0.89
CA GLY A 12 4.16 -8.13 0.29
C GLY A 12 4.81 -7.19 1.32
N LEU A 13 5.32 -6.05 0.85
CA LEU A 13 5.98 -5.02 1.66
C LEU A 13 5.20 -4.67 2.94
N VAL A 14 3.94 -4.25 2.79
CA VAL A 14 3.11 -3.81 3.93
C VAL A 14 2.74 -4.98 4.84
N GLY A 15 2.47 -6.16 4.26
CA GLY A 15 2.18 -7.38 5.03
C GLY A 15 3.34 -7.78 5.95
N ASN A 16 4.57 -7.70 5.43
CA ASN A 16 5.77 -7.91 6.25
C ASN A 16 6.02 -6.74 7.21
N GLY A 17 5.72 -5.50 6.83
CA GLY A 17 5.78 -4.34 7.73
C GLY A 17 4.92 -4.52 8.98
N ILE A 18 3.69 -5.01 8.82
CA ILE A 18 2.81 -5.37 9.94
C ILE A 18 3.41 -6.52 10.77
N ARG A 19 3.96 -7.55 10.13
CA ARG A 19 4.60 -8.68 10.85
C ARG A 19 5.77 -8.20 11.70
N LEU A 20 6.65 -7.39 11.12
CA LEU A 20 7.80 -6.81 11.83
C LEU A 20 7.35 -5.90 12.99
N ALA A 21 6.30 -5.10 12.80
CA ALA A 21 5.73 -4.28 13.88
C ALA A 21 5.14 -5.13 15.02
N LEU A 22 4.56 -6.30 14.73
CA LEU A 22 4.07 -7.24 15.76
C LEU A 22 5.22 -7.98 16.48
N GLU A 23 6.35 -8.16 15.82
CA GLU A 23 7.55 -8.85 16.34
C GLU A 23 8.50 -7.91 17.09
N ASP A 24 8.32 -6.59 16.96
CA ASP A 24 9.14 -5.59 17.63
C ASP A 24 8.93 -5.62 19.15
N THR A 25 9.99 -5.97 19.87
CA THR A 25 10.00 -6.06 21.34
C THR A 25 10.15 -4.72 22.04
N SER A 26 10.56 -3.66 21.32
CA SER A 26 10.75 -2.33 21.89
C SER A 26 9.44 -1.55 22.09
N SER A 27 8.41 -1.88 21.30
CA SER A 27 7.06 -1.33 21.40
C SER A 27 6.03 -2.46 21.16
N PRO A 28 5.79 -3.31 22.17
CA PRO A 28 5.07 -4.56 21.98
C PRO A 28 3.60 -4.34 21.61
N LEU A 29 3.21 -4.79 20.41
CA LEU A 29 1.83 -4.75 19.93
C LEU A 29 1.10 -6.09 20.02
N LYS A 30 1.82 -7.21 20.15
CA LYS A 30 1.26 -8.57 20.12
C LYS A 30 0.38 -8.82 21.34
N ARG A 31 -0.80 -9.41 21.13
CA ARG A 31 -1.73 -9.83 22.18
C ARG A 31 -1.98 -11.33 22.07
N ASP A 32 -1.99 -12.05 23.19
CA ASP A 32 -2.10 -13.52 23.22
C ASP A 32 -3.48 -14.04 22.77
N ASP A 33 -4.51 -13.19 22.84
CA ASP A 33 -5.87 -13.50 22.42
C ASP A 33 -6.14 -13.19 20.94
N GLU A 34 -5.13 -12.71 20.20
CA GLU A 34 -5.19 -12.42 18.77
C GLU A 34 -4.42 -13.46 17.93
N LYS A 35 -5.13 -14.09 16.99
CA LYS A 35 -4.55 -14.93 15.94
C LYS A 35 -4.43 -14.13 14.65
N TRP A 36 -3.19 -13.92 14.19
CA TRP A 36 -2.88 -13.24 12.93
C TRP A 36 -2.63 -14.25 11.80
N ILE A 37 -3.30 -14.08 10.66
CA ILE A 37 -3.16 -14.95 9.48
C ILE A 37 -2.74 -14.09 8.29
N PHE A 38 -1.54 -14.34 7.77
CA PHE A 38 -0.99 -13.61 6.63
C PHE A 38 -1.18 -14.44 5.35
N LEU A 39 -2.10 -13.98 4.50
CA LEU A 39 -2.51 -14.65 3.27
C LEU A 39 -1.71 -14.15 2.08
N SER A 40 -1.29 -15.07 1.21
CA SER A 40 -0.67 -14.80 -0.09
C SER A 40 -1.49 -15.38 -1.25
N SER A 41 -1.11 -15.05 -2.48
CA SER A 41 -1.72 -15.64 -3.69
C SER A 41 -1.46 -17.15 -3.83
N ARG A 42 -0.52 -17.72 -3.07
CA ARG A 42 -0.30 -19.19 -3.02
C ARG A 42 -1.39 -19.90 -2.23
N ASP A 43 -2.08 -19.18 -1.35
CA ASP A 43 -3.12 -19.72 -0.48
C ASP A 43 -4.50 -19.64 -1.12
N VAL A 44 -4.79 -18.53 -1.82
CA VAL A 44 -6.04 -18.30 -2.56
C VAL A 44 -5.82 -17.24 -3.65
N ASP A 45 -6.38 -17.46 -4.83
CA ASP A 45 -6.53 -16.41 -5.83
C ASP A 45 -7.76 -15.56 -5.48
N LEU A 46 -7.52 -14.30 -5.09
CA LEU A 46 -8.59 -13.40 -4.67
C LEU A 46 -9.40 -12.84 -5.86
N THR A 47 -9.02 -13.11 -7.11
CA THR A 47 -9.85 -12.80 -8.28
C THR A 47 -10.99 -13.83 -8.46
N ASP A 48 -10.84 -15.03 -7.90
CA ASP A 48 -11.86 -16.07 -7.90
C ASP A 48 -12.80 -15.90 -6.68
N SER A 49 -14.06 -15.60 -6.96
CA SER A 49 -15.07 -15.35 -5.93
C SER A 49 -15.43 -16.60 -5.12
N GLY A 50 -15.47 -17.77 -5.77
CA GLY A 50 -15.76 -19.04 -5.12
C GLY A 50 -14.63 -19.46 -4.17
N ALA A 51 -13.37 -19.34 -4.63
CA ALA A 51 -12.20 -19.64 -3.83
C ALA A 51 -12.07 -18.67 -2.64
N THR A 52 -12.28 -17.37 -2.88
CA THR A 52 -12.25 -16.34 -1.81
C THR A 52 -13.30 -16.63 -0.75
N ARG A 53 -14.55 -16.88 -1.17
CA ARG A 53 -15.64 -17.21 -0.25
C ARG A 53 -15.34 -18.45 0.58
N ALA A 54 -14.92 -19.55 -0.05
CA ALA A 54 -14.58 -20.79 0.65
C ALA A 54 -13.44 -20.58 1.66
N TYR A 55 -12.44 -19.76 1.33
CA TYR A 55 -11.36 -19.42 2.24
C TYR A 55 -11.87 -18.65 3.47
N PHE A 56 -12.70 -17.63 3.26
CA PHE A 56 -13.29 -16.84 4.35
C PHE A 56 -14.22 -17.66 5.23
N GLU A 57 -15.04 -18.55 4.66
CA GLU A 57 -15.92 -19.46 5.41
C GLU A 57 -15.13 -20.42 6.30
N ARG A 58 -13.94 -20.86 5.85
CA ARG A 58 -13.03 -21.70 6.63
C ARG A 58 -12.34 -20.94 7.76
N VAL A 59 -11.86 -19.71 7.49
CA VAL A 59 -11.08 -18.93 8.47
C VAL A 59 -11.97 -18.18 9.47
N ARG A 60 -13.14 -17.71 9.03
CA ARG A 60 -14.08 -16.88 9.78
C ARG A 60 -13.41 -15.73 10.55
N PRO A 61 -12.68 -14.83 9.85
CA PRO A 61 -11.98 -13.73 10.50
C PRO A 61 -12.94 -12.81 11.26
N THR A 62 -12.52 -12.34 12.42
CA THR A 62 -13.21 -11.27 13.16
C THR A 62 -12.90 -9.91 12.55
N TYR A 63 -11.66 -9.75 12.07
CA TYR A 63 -11.13 -8.54 11.47
C TYR A 63 -10.36 -8.86 10.21
N VAL A 64 -10.36 -7.92 9.25
CA VAL A 64 -9.61 -8.07 8.01
C VAL A 64 -8.78 -6.81 7.75
N ILE A 65 -7.50 -7.00 7.45
CA ILE A 65 -6.65 -5.98 6.86
C ILE A 65 -6.45 -6.36 5.39
N HIS A 66 -6.96 -5.52 4.49
CA HIS A 66 -6.97 -5.79 3.06
C HIS A 66 -5.84 -5.06 2.33
N LEU A 67 -4.71 -5.75 2.09
CA LEU A 67 -3.53 -5.22 1.38
C LEU A 67 -3.37 -5.81 -0.01
N ALA A 68 -4.03 -6.93 -0.33
CA ALA A 68 -3.91 -7.59 -1.62
C ALA A 68 -4.40 -6.68 -2.75
N ALA A 69 -3.61 -6.60 -3.83
CA ALA A 69 -3.93 -5.86 -5.03
C ALA A 69 -3.06 -6.36 -6.19
N LYS A 70 -3.54 -6.21 -7.43
CA LYS A 70 -2.63 -6.21 -8.59
C LYS A 70 -1.90 -4.87 -8.57
N VAL A 71 -0.59 -4.91 -8.34
CA VAL A 71 0.30 -3.75 -8.28
C VAL A 71 1.43 -3.89 -9.31
N GLY A 72 2.03 -2.77 -9.69
CA GLY A 72 3.17 -2.73 -10.60
C GLY A 72 3.75 -1.31 -10.68
N GLY A 73 4.92 -1.18 -11.31
CA GLY A 73 5.53 0.13 -11.56
C GLY A 73 4.74 0.99 -12.55
N LEU A 74 5.17 2.24 -12.74
CA LEU A 74 4.48 3.23 -13.57
C LEU A 74 4.20 2.71 -14.99
N TYR A 75 5.20 2.13 -15.67
CA TYR A 75 5.06 1.64 -17.04
C TYR A 75 4.02 0.52 -17.16
N ALA A 76 4.00 -0.43 -16.21
CA ALA A 76 3.02 -1.52 -16.23
C ALA A 76 1.58 -0.99 -16.07
N ASN A 77 1.38 -0.04 -15.17
CA ASN A 77 0.05 0.59 -15.00
C ASN A 77 -0.41 1.29 -16.28
N MET A 78 0.49 2.02 -16.96
CA MET A 78 0.18 2.72 -18.20
C MET A 78 -0.26 1.76 -19.31
N SER A 79 0.44 0.64 -19.49
CA SER A 79 0.15 -0.33 -20.55
C SER A 79 -1.07 -1.23 -20.27
N GLU A 80 -1.44 -1.44 -19.01
CA GLU A 80 -2.44 -2.43 -18.59
C GLU A 80 -3.63 -1.84 -17.82
N ASN A 81 -3.97 -0.56 -18.01
CA ASN A 81 -5.02 0.12 -17.23
C ASN A 81 -6.33 -0.67 -17.07
N LEU A 82 -6.85 -1.28 -18.14
CA LEU A 82 -8.06 -2.12 -18.07
C LEU A 82 -7.87 -3.33 -17.15
N GLU A 83 -6.73 -4.00 -17.23
CA GLU A 83 -6.46 -5.19 -16.42
C GLU A 83 -6.25 -4.83 -14.94
N PHE A 84 -5.54 -3.74 -14.67
CA PHE A 84 -5.43 -3.18 -13.33
C PHE A 84 -6.80 -2.84 -12.74
N PHE A 85 -7.69 -2.23 -13.52
CA PHE A 85 -9.05 -1.95 -13.06
C PHE A 85 -9.82 -3.24 -12.76
N ARG A 86 -9.91 -4.16 -13.73
CA ARG A 86 -10.74 -5.36 -13.62
C ARG A 86 -10.28 -6.29 -12.49
N GLN A 87 -8.99 -6.60 -12.40
CA GLN A 87 -8.50 -7.51 -11.37
C GLN A 87 -8.65 -6.91 -9.97
N ASN A 88 -8.31 -5.62 -9.80
CA ASN A 88 -8.48 -4.99 -8.48
C ASN A 88 -9.95 -4.88 -8.09
N MET A 89 -10.86 -4.58 -9.02
CA MET A 89 -12.30 -4.62 -8.71
C MET A 89 -12.77 -6.00 -8.26
N LEU A 90 -12.34 -7.07 -8.94
CA LEU A 90 -12.66 -8.45 -8.52
C LEU A 90 -12.10 -8.76 -7.12
N ILE A 91 -10.82 -8.47 -6.89
CA ILE A 91 -10.17 -8.70 -5.59
C ILE A 91 -10.91 -7.94 -4.48
N ASN A 92 -11.17 -6.65 -4.68
CA ASN A 92 -11.77 -5.78 -3.68
C ASN A 92 -13.21 -6.22 -3.37
N ASP A 93 -14.03 -6.49 -4.40
CA ASP A 93 -15.40 -6.95 -4.24
C ASP A 93 -15.46 -8.31 -3.52
N ASN A 94 -14.64 -9.27 -3.96
CA ASN A 94 -14.58 -10.61 -3.36
C ASN A 94 -14.18 -10.55 -1.88
N VAL A 95 -13.19 -9.73 -1.53
CA VAL A 95 -12.73 -9.61 -0.14
C VAL A 95 -13.78 -8.91 0.73
N LEU A 96 -14.35 -7.79 0.29
CA LEU A 96 -15.33 -7.04 1.10
C LEU A 96 -16.64 -7.82 1.25
N SER A 97 -17.15 -8.41 0.17
CA SER A 97 -18.37 -9.23 0.22
C SER A 97 -18.20 -10.49 1.07
N SER A 98 -17.04 -11.18 0.97
CA SER A 98 -16.75 -12.36 1.79
C SER A 98 -16.54 -11.99 3.26
N SER A 99 -15.91 -10.84 3.55
CA SER A 99 -15.79 -10.30 4.91
C SER A 99 -17.16 -10.09 5.54
N HIS A 100 -18.09 -9.50 4.78
CA HIS A 100 -19.45 -9.27 5.25
C HIS A 100 -20.20 -10.59 5.46
N ALA A 101 -20.12 -11.52 4.50
CA ALA A 101 -20.82 -12.80 4.55
C ALA A 101 -20.46 -13.66 5.77
N VAL A 102 -19.22 -13.56 6.28
CA VAL A 102 -18.78 -14.30 7.47
C VAL A 102 -18.94 -13.52 8.77
N GLY A 103 -19.42 -12.27 8.70
CA GLY A 103 -19.65 -11.41 9.85
C GLY A 103 -18.38 -10.76 10.41
N ALA A 104 -17.40 -10.43 9.58
CA ALA A 104 -16.23 -9.67 10.00
C ALA A 104 -16.67 -8.28 10.51
N LYS A 105 -16.24 -7.92 11.72
CA LYS A 105 -16.70 -6.71 12.43
C LYS A 105 -16.13 -5.44 11.84
N LYS A 106 -14.89 -5.50 11.35
CA LYS A 106 -14.19 -4.37 10.76
C LYS A 106 -13.22 -4.81 9.68
N VAL A 107 -13.16 -4.02 8.62
CA VAL A 107 -12.21 -4.17 7.51
C VAL A 107 -11.43 -2.87 7.38
N VAL A 108 -10.10 -2.98 7.34
CA VAL A 108 -9.19 -1.86 7.02
C VAL A 108 -8.53 -2.15 5.68
N SER A 109 -8.96 -1.44 4.64
CA SER A 109 -8.43 -1.59 3.29
C SER A 109 -7.28 -0.62 3.01
N CYS A 110 -6.31 -1.03 2.20
CA CYS A 110 -5.20 -0.17 1.81
C CYS A 110 -5.50 0.54 0.48
N LEU A 111 -5.62 1.86 0.54
CA LEU A 111 -5.76 2.77 -0.59
C LEU A 111 -4.36 3.24 -1.06
N SER A 112 -4.28 4.37 -1.76
CA SER A 112 -3.01 4.97 -2.19
C SER A 112 -3.21 6.45 -2.49
N THR A 113 -2.18 7.29 -2.33
CA THR A 113 -2.26 8.70 -2.75
C THR A 113 -2.45 8.91 -4.25
N CYS A 114 -2.15 7.90 -5.10
CA CYS A 114 -2.41 8.01 -6.54
C CYS A 114 -3.90 8.04 -6.89
N ILE A 115 -4.78 7.80 -5.91
CA ILE A 115 -6.23 7.92 -6.11
C ILE A 115 -6.68 9.37 -6.13
N PHE A 116 -5.90 10.32 -5.63
CA PHE A 116 -6.36 11.71 -5.57
C PHE A 116 -6.47 12.34 -6.96
N PRO A 117 -7.27 13.42 -7.13
CA PRO A 117 -7.40 14.10 -8.40
C PRO A 117 -6.05 14.64 -8.89
N ASP A 118 -5.79 14.53 -10.20
CA ASP A 118 -4.57 15.07 -10.82
C ASP A 118 -4.49 16.60 -10.67
N ARG A 119 -5.60 17.27 -10.95
CA ARG A 119 -5.75 18.72 -10.79
C ARG A 119 -6.43 19.01 -9.46
N THR A 120 -5.64 19.32 -8.44
CA THR A 120 -6.11 19.54 -7.07
C THR A 120 -5.39 20.70 -6.39
N SER A 121 -5.92 21.16 -5.25
CA SER A 121 -5.23 22.05 -4.32
C SER A 121 -4.38 21.25 -3.33
N TYR A 122 -3.37 21.89 -2.74
CA TYR A 122 -2.52 21.30 -1.72
C TYR A 122 -2.62 22.11 -0.40
N PRO A 123 -2.49 21.45 0.76
CA PRO A 123 -2.36 20.00 0.93
C PRO A 123 -3.65 19.25 0.58
N ILE A 124 -3.50 17.96 0.28
CA ILE A 124 -4.62 17.07 0.01
C ILE A 124 -5.07 16.45 1.33
N ASP A 125 -6.38 16.43 1.56
CA ASP A 125 -7.01 15.72 2.68
C ASP A 125 -7.94 14.59 2.20
N GLU A 126 -8.41 13.79 3.15
CA GLU A 126 -9.26 12.62 2.92
C GLU A 126 -10.60 12.95 2.23
N THR A 127 -11.10 14.17 2.37
CA THR A 127 -12.37 14.60 1.74
C THR A 127 -12.22 14.82 0.24
N MET A 128 -10.99 14.91 -0.26
CA MET A 128 -10.70 15.27 -1.64
C MET A 128 -10.59 14.08 -2.61
N VAL A 129 -10.68 12.83 -2.11
CA VAL A 129 -10.48 11.59 -2.90
C VAL A 129 -11.29 11.59 -4.20
N HIS A 130 -12.52 12.09 -4.18
CA HIS A 130 -13.45 12.04 -5.32
C HIS A 130 -13.63 13.36 -6.07
N ASN A 131 -12.84 14.41 -5.74
CA ASN A 131 -13.03 15.78 -6.26
C ASN A 131 -12.40 16.01 -7.65
N GLY A 132 -12.56 15.06 -8.57
CA GLY A 132 -12.02 15.12 -9.93
C GLY A 132 -11.31 13.83 -10.35
N PRO A 133 -10.94 13.68 -11.63
CA PRO A 133 -10.31 12.46 -12.14
C PRO A 133 -8.87 12.29 -11.61
N PRO A 134 -8.40 11.05 -11.37
CA PRO A 134 -6.99 10.77 -11.09
C PRO A 134 -6.15 10.96 -12.37
N HIS A 135 -4.82 10.87 -12.23
CA HIS A 135 -3.91 10.99 -13.38
C HIS A 135 -4.09 9.82 -14.38
N ASP A 136 -3.99 10.13 -15.68
CA ASP A 136 -4.27 9.19 -16.77
C ASP A 136 -3.27 8.03 -16.86
N SER A 137 -2.08 8.14 -16.27
CA SER A 137 -1.07 7.07 -16.34
C SER A 137 -1.51 5.77 -15.67
N ASN A 138 -2.39 5.83 -14.68
CA ASN A 138 -2.78 4.67 -13.87
C ASN A 138 -4.25 4.74 -13.42
N TYR A 139 -5.10 5.38 -14.22
CA TYR A 139 -6.50 5.61 -13.89
C TYR A 139 -7.24 4.31 -13.53
N GLY A 140 -6.90 3.18 -14.17
CA GLY A 140 -7.55 1.90 -13.89
C GLY A 140 -7.30 1.41 -12.47
N TYR A 141 -6.05 1.47 -12.01
CA TYR A 141 -5.70 1.16 -10.62
C TYR A 141 -6.32 2.20 -9.66
N SER A 142 -6.20 3.49 -9.97
CA SER A 142 -6.68 4.57 -9.12
C SER A 142 -8.19 4.51 -8.91
N TYR A 143 -8.99 4.32 -9.96
CA TYR A 143 -10.43 4.16 -9.82
C TYR A 143 -10.81 2.88 -9.07
N ALA A 144 -10.14 1.75 -9.32
CA ALA A 144 -10.42 0.53 -8.56
C ALA A 144 -10.17 0.71 -7.05
N LYS A 145 -9.13 1.45 -6.67
CA LYS A 145 -8.89 1.83 -5.27
C LYS A 145 -9.93 2.83 -4.74
N ARG A 146 -10.34 3.84 -5.51
CA ARG A 146 -11.45 4.73 -5.12
C ARG A 146 -12.75 3.98 -4.83
N MET A 147 -13.03 2.90 -5.57
CA MET A 147 -14.23 2.11 -5.37
C MET A 147 -14.22 1.34 -4.04
N ILE A 148 -13.06 1.12 -3.42
CA ILE A 148 -12.99 0.61 -2.04
C ILE A 148 -13.68 1.58 -1.08
N ASP A 149 -13.39 2.89 -1.18
CA ASP A 149 -14.03 3.90 -0.32
C ASP A 149 -15.55 3.95 -0.52
N VAL A 150 -16.01 3.85 -1.77
CA VAL A 150 -17.44 3.77 -2.10
C VAL A 150 -18.08 2.51 -1.50
N MET A 151 -17.43 1.35 -1.62
CA MET A 151 -17.93 0.10 -1.04
C MET A 151 -17.93 0.15 0.49
N ASN A 152 -16.87 0.66 1.11
CA ASN A 152 -16.76 0.83 2.55
C ASN A 152 -17.92 1.67 3.11
N ARG A 153 -18.21 2.81 2.46
CA ARG A 153 -19.35 3.65 2.80
C ARG A 153 -20.67 2.90 2.64
N GLY A 154 -20.88 2.24 1.51
CA GLY A 154 -22.09 1.46 1.24
C GLY A 154 -22.35 0.34 2.27
N TYR A 155 -21.31 -0.43 2.64
CA TYR A 155 -21.40 -1.46 3.67
C TYR A 155 -21.72 -0.85 5.04
N SER A 156 -21.05 0.25 5.39
CA SER A 156 -21.24 0.91 6.69
C SER A 156 -22.64 1.51 6.82
N GLU A 157 -23.14 2.20 5.79
CA GLU A 157 -24.48 2.79 5.77
C GLU A 157 -25.60 1.73 5.73
N THR A 158 -25.41 0.65 4.97
CA THR A 158 -26.46 -0.37 4.77
C THR A 158 -26.53 -1.38 5.91
N TYR A 159 -25.38 -1.81 6.45
CA TYR A 159 -25.29 -2.93 7.39
C TYR A 159 -24.74 -2.55 8.76
N GLY A 160 -24.29 -1.30 8.96
CA GLY A 160 -23.73 -0.85 10.24
C GLY A 160 -22.41 -1.51 10.62
N VAL A 161 -21.69 -2.10 9.65
CA VAL A 161 -20.33 -2.63 9.84
C VAL A 161 -19.29 -1.52 9.73
N LEU A 162 -18.12 -1.67 10.34
CA LEU A 162 -17.06 -0.64 10.28
C LEU A 162 -16.04 -0.97 9.19
N TYR A 163 -16.32 -0.57 7.95
CA TYR A 163 -15.37 -0.76 6.85
C TYR A 163 -14.73 0.60 6.54
N THR A 164 -13.40 0.65 6.57
CA THR A 164 -12.61 1.88 6.44
C THR A 164 -11.36 1.64 5.58
N GLY A 165 -10.62 2.70 5.29
CA GLY A 165 -9.40 2.64 4.49
C GLY A 165 -8.26 3.47 5.08
N VAL A 166 -7.03 3.04 4.81
CA VAL A 166 -5.82 3.84 5.06
C VAL A 166 -5.25 4.30 3.73
N ILE A 167 -4.78 5.55 3.66
CA ILE A 167 -4.16 6.15 2.48
C ILE A 167 -2.67 6.41 2.80
N PRO A 168 -1.80 5.40 2.64
CA PRO A 168 -0.37 5.62 2.81
C PRO A 168 0.22 6.42 1.64
N THR A 169 1.28 7.18 1.92
CA THR A 169 2.14 7.82 0.91
C THR A 169 3.11 6.80 0.30
N ASN A 170 4.31 7.22 -0.13
CA ASN A 170 5.26 6.33 -0.81
C ASN A 170 5.91 5.39 0.21
N ILE A 171 5.51 4.12 0.21
CA ILE A 171 5.98 3.13 1.17
C ILE A 171 7.34 2.59 0.72
N PHE A 172 8.27 2.42 1.66
CA PHE A 172 9.53 1.72 1.42
C PHE A 172 9.93 0.87 2.63
N GLY A 173 10.72 -0.18 2.42
CA GLY A 173 11.26 -0.99 3.51
C GLY A 173 11.68 -2.41 3.10
N PRO A 174 11.93 -3.29 4.07
CA PRO A 174 12.24 -4.69 3.80
C PRO A 174 11.12 -5.39 3.02
N PHE A 175 11.47 -6.37 2.17
CA PHE A 175 10.54 -7.15 1.34
C PHE A 175 9.80 -6.35 0.25
N ASP A 176 10.32 -5.18 -0.13
CA ASP A 176 9.84 -4.42 -1.29
C ASP A 176 10.23 -5.09 -2.62
N ASN A 177 9.66 -4.60 -3.72
CA ASN A 177 10.09 -4.95 -5.07
C ASN A 177 11.29 -4.08 -5.49
N PHE A 178 12.49 -4.66 -5.43
CA PHE A 178 13.75 -4.03 -5.82
C PHE A 178 14.05 -4.14 -7.33
N ASP A 179 13.14 -4.63 -8.16
CA ASP A 179 13.32 -4.60 -9.61
C ASP A 179 13.46 -3.15 -10.10
N ILE A 180 14.48 -2.87 -10.92
CA ILE A 180 14.79 -1.50 -11.36
C ILE A 180 13.73 -0.93 -12.31
N ASN A 181 13.07 -1.79 -13.10
CA ASN A 181 12.12 -1.40 -14.12
C ASN A 181 10.67 -1.43 -13.61
N GLN A 182 10.39 -2.29 -12.62
CA GLN A 182 9.04 -2.52 -12.09
C GLN A 182 8.84 -2.03 -10.65
N GLY A 183 9.91 -1.75 -9.91
CA GLY A 183 9.88 -1.30 -8.52
C GLY A 183 9.56 0.18 -8.36
N HIS A 184 9.32 0.57 -7.11
CA HIS A 184 9.14 1.98 -6.74
C HIS A 184 10.48 2.72 -6.64
N VAL A 185 10.42 4.04 -6.47
CA VAL A 185 11.61 4.91 -6.53
C VAL A 185 12.70 4.50 -5.53
N ILE A 186 12.38 4.38 -4.23
CA ILE A 186 13.37 4.03 -3.20
C ILE A 186 13.98 2.63 -3.42
N PRO A 187 13.21 1.54 -3.57
CA PRO A 187 13.81 0.22 -3.78
C PRO A 187 14.60 0.14 -5.11
N GLY A 188 14.14 0.83 -6.16
CA GLY A 188 14.88 0.95 -7.41
C GLY A 188 16.21 1.70 -7.24
N LEU A 189 16.22 2.81 -6.47
CA LEU A 189 17.46 3.54 -6.13
C LEU A 189 18.41 2.68 -5.31
N ILE A 190 17.92 1.90 -4.33
CA ILE A 190 18.74 0.99 -3.53
C ILE A 190 19.41 -0.06 -4.42
N HIS A 191 18.67 -0.65 -5.36
CA HIS A 191 19.24 -1.64 -6.27
C HIS A 191 20.26 -1.00 -7.23
N LYS A 192 19.95 0.17 -7.81
CA LYS A 192 20.92 0.91 -8.63
C LYS A 192 22.18 1.27 -7.86
N ALA A 193 22.05 1.69 -6.59
CA ALA A 193 23.19 2.00 -5.72
C ALA A 193 24.04 0.74 -5.43
N TYR A 194 23.40 -0.40 -5.20
CA TYR A 194 24.08 -1.68 -5.05
C TYR A 194 24.92 -2.03 -6.29
N LEU A 195 24.35 -1.89 -7.49
CA LEU A 195 25.06 -2.16 -8.76
C LEU A 195 26.18 -1.15 -9.00
N ALA A 196 25.92 0.14 -8.76
CA ALA A 196 26.91 1.21 -8.88
C ALA A 196 28.13 0.95 -7.97
N LYS A 197 27.92 0.59 -6.71
CA LYS A 197 29.00 0.21 -5.79
C LYS A 197 29.76 -1.01 -6.29
N LYS A 198 29.05 -2.04 -6.74
CA LYS A 198 29.65 -3.29 -7.23
C LYS A 198 30.52 -3.07 -8.49
N ASN A 199 30.11 -2.17 -9.37
CA ASN A 199 30.78 -1.91 -10.65
C ASN A 199 31.76 -0.72 -10.59
N ASN A 200 31.83 -0.01 -9.46
CA ASN A 200 32.57 1.25 -9.32
C ASN A 200 32.09 2.33 -10.31
N GLU A 201 30.78 2.43 -10.49
CA GLU A 201 30.09 3.37 -11.37
C GLU A 201 29.31 4.41 -10.55
N PRO A 202 28.93 5.57 -11.13
CA PRO A 202 28.03 6.51 -10.46
C PRO A 202 26.60 5.95 -10.35
N LEU A 203 25.90 6.31 -9.28
CA LEU A 203 24.46 6.10 -9.16
C LEU A 203 23.73 7.05 -10.13
N ILE A 204 23.08 6.48 -11.15
CA ILE A 204 22.26 7.25 -12.11
C ILE A 204 20.83 7.39 -11.60
N VAL A 205 20.40 8.63 -11.37
CA VAL A 205 19.03 9.00 -11.01
C VAL A 205 18.30 9.47 -12.25
N TRP A 206 17.14 8.86 -12.55
CA TRP A 206 16.34 9.19 -13.72
C TRP A 206 15.48 10.45 -13.50
N GLY A 207 15.45 11.34 -14.49
CA GLY A 207 14.70 12.59 -14.45
C GLY A 207 15.46 13.74 -13.77
N SER A 208 14.77 14.84 -13.48
CA SER A 208 15.39 16.05 -12.88
C SER A 208 15.78 15.89 -11.41
N GLY A 209 15.21 14.91 -10.71
CA GLY A 209 15.33 14.75 -9.27
C GLY A 209 14.54 15.78 -8.44
N THR A 210 13.88 16.75 -9.08
CA THR A 210 13.13 17.83 -8.42
C THR A 210 11.75 17.48 -7.85
N PRO A 211 11.02 16.45 -8.32
CA PRO A 211 9.72 16.12 -7.73
C PRO A 211 9.84 15.82 -6.23
N LEU A 212 8.96 16.41 -5.44
CA LEU A 212 8.87 16.19 -4.00
C LEU A 212 7.91 15.04 -3.69
N ARG A 213 8.25 14.23 -2.68
CA ARG A 213 7.47 13.06 -2.24
C ARG A 213 7.57 12.90 -0.73
N GLN A 214 6.46 12.53 -0.13
CA GLN A 214 6.41 11.99 1.23
C GLN A 214 6.65 10.48 1.20
N PHE A 215 7.55 10.01 2.05
CA PHE A 215 7.88 8.59 2.19
C PHE A 215 7.55 8.11 3.60
N ILE A 216 6.99 6.90 3.70
CA ILE A 216 6.68 6.26 4.98
C ILE A 216 7.36 4.89 5.04
N TYR A 217 8.03 4.62 6.16
CA TYR A 217 8.69 3.35 6.37
C TYR A 217 7.66 2.25 6.63
N SER A 218 7.86 1.07 6.03
CA SER A 218 6.84 -0.01 6.05
C SER A 218 6.54 -0.54 7.45
N ILE A 219 7.50 -0.48 8.37
CA ILE A 219 7.30 -0.89 9.77
C ILE A 219 6.45 0.15 10.51
N ASP A 220 6.74 1.45 10.32
CA ASP A 220 5.94 2.55 10.89
C ASP A 220 4.49 2.49 10.39
N LEU A 221 4.31 2.23 9.09
CA LEU A 221 2.99 1.97 8.53
C LEU A 221 2.33 0.74 9.16
N GLY A 222 3.11 -0.30 9.47
CA GLY A 222 2.63 -1.48 10.20
C GLY A 222 2.05 -1.12 11.58
N TYR A 223 2.76 -0.29 12.35
CA TYR A 223 2.27 0.27 13.62
C TYR A 223 0.96 1.02 13.45
N LEU A 224 0.91 1.93 12.47
CA LEU A 224 -0.27 2.77 12.22
C LEU A 224 -1.47 1.95 11.76
N ILE A 225 -1.31 0.94 10.90
CA ILE A 225 -2.40 0.07 10.46
C ILE A 225 -2.96 -0.76 11.63
N ILE A 226 -2.10 -1.25 12.52
CA ILE A 226 -2.54 -1.99 13.71
C ILE A 226 -3.33 -1.05 14.64
N TRP A 227 -2.87 0.19 14.81
CA TRP A 227 -3.62 1.22 15.53
C TRP A 227 -4.97 1.53 14.85
N THR A 228 -5.00 1.72 13.52
CA THR A 228 -6.24 1.94 12.78
C THR A 228 -7.22 0.79 12.98
N LEU A 229 -6.74 -0.46 12.96
CA LEU A 229 -7.59 -1.62 13.21
C LEU A 229 -8.21 -1.58 14.62
N ARG A 230 -7.44 -1.24 15.64
CA ARG A 230 -7.85 -1.33 17.05
C ARG A 230 -8.64 -0.12 17.54
N GLU A 231 -8.28 1.08 17.09
CA GLU A 231 -8.71 2.34 17.73
C GLU A 231 -9.52 3.26 16.82
N TYR A 232 -9.29 3.24 15.51
CA TYR A 232 -9.93 4.18 14.59
C TYR A 232 -11.35 3.73 14.21
N ASN A 233 -12.38 4.42 14.71
CA ASN A 233 -13.78 3.99 14.59
C ASN A 233 -14.62 4.82 13.61
N ASP A 234 -13.98 5.41 12.60
CA ASP A 234 -14.64 6.12 11.50
C ASP A 234 -14.59 5.28 10.21
N SER A 235 -15.65 5.36 9.41
CA SER A 235 -15.75 4.70 8.11
C SER A 235 -15.05 5.48 6.99
N SER A 236 -14.84 6.78 7.19
CA SER A 236 -14.00 7.59 6.30
C SER A 236 -12.55 7.09 6.32
N PRO A 237 -11.81 7.24 5.22
CA PRO A 237 -10.41 6.84 5.20
C PRO A 237 -9.56 7.80 6.04
N ILE A 238 -8.32 7.40 6.33
CA ILE A 238 -7.31 8.23 7.01
C ILE A 238 -5.97 8.18 6.27
N ILE A 239 -5.34 9.34 6.05
CA ILE A 239 -3.98 9.44 5.49
C ILE A 239 -2.96 9.02 6.53
N LEU A 240 -2.10 8.07 6.16
CA LEU A 240 -0.97 7.62 6.99
C LEU A 240 0.33 8.08 6.33
N SER A 241 0.82 9.24 6.77
CA SER A 241 2.00 9.88 6.19
C SER A 241 2.82 10.62 7.25
N VAL A 242 4.06 10.93 6.90
CA VAL A 242 4.85 11.99 7.53
C VAL A 242 4.18 13.37 7.32
N PRO A 243 4.51 14.38 8.14
CA PRO A 243 4.06 15.76 7.94
C PRO A 243 4.49 16.34 6.59
N GLU A 244 3.83 17.41 6.15
CA GLU A 244 4.20 18.13 4.92
C GLU A 244 5.62 18.72 4.97
N SER A 245 6.09 19.12 6.16
CA SER A 245 7.45 19.62 6.37
C SER A 245 8.55 18.61 6.07
N ASP A 246 8.19 17.32 6.03
CA ASP A 246 9.12 16.21 5.88
C ASP A 246 9.11 15.64 4.45
N GLU A 247 8.47 16.35 3.52
CA GLU A 247 8.54 16.04 2.10
C GLU A 247 9.98 16.23 1.58
N ILE A 248 10.48 15.25 0.82
CA ILE A 248 11.83 15.30 0.25
C ILE A 248 11.79 15.11 -1.27
N SER A 249 12.74 15.74 -1.96
CA SER A 249 12.93 15.54 -3.39
C SER A 249 13.48 14.15 -3.72
N ILE A 250 13.23 13.67 -4.94
CA ILE A 250 13.85 12.43 -5.44
C ILE A 250 15.39 12.50 -5.37
N ARG A 251 15.97 13.69 -5.58
CA ARG A 251 17.41 13.92 -5.39
C ARG A 251 17.85 13.67 -3.94
N GLN A 252 17.16 14.26 -2.95
CA GLN A 252 17.48 14.04 -1.52
C GLN A 252 17.31 12.58 -1.11
N ALA A 253 16.30 11.89 -1.66
CA ALA A 253 16.12 10.46 -1.47
C ALA A 253 17.31 9.66 -2.03
N ALA A 254 17.76 9.97 -3.25
CA ALA A 254 18.93 9.34 -3.85
C ALA A 254 20.23 9.63 -3.07
N GLU A 255 20.40 10.85 -2.55
CA GLU A 255 21.52 11.22 -1.68
C GLU A 255 21.52 10.43 -0.37
N SER A 256 20.36 10.22 0.23
CA SER A 256 20.20 9.38 1.42
C SER A 256 20.56 7.92 1.15
N VAL A 257 20.10 7.36 0.03
CA VAL A 257 20.44 5.99 -0.41
C VAL A 257 21.94 5.86 -0.69
N ALA A 258 22.52 6.81 -1.43
CA ALA A 258 23.95 6.79 -1.75
C ALA A 258 24.81 6.86 -0.49
N LYS A 259 24.43 7.70 0.49
CA LYS A 259 25.10 7.78 1.79
C LYS A 259 25.00 6.46 2.57
N ALA A 260 23.81 5.86 2.63
CA ALA A 260 23.60 4.60 3.34
C ALA A 260 24.35 3.41 2.71
N MET A 261 24.60 3.49 1.41
CA MET A 261 25.26 2.43 0.62
C MET A 261 26.75 2.70 0.37
N ASP A 262 27.31 3.80 0.88
CA ASP A 262 28.68 4.28 0.57
C ASP A 262 28.96 4.40 -0.94
N CYS A 263 28.02 4.92 -1.72
CA CYS A 263 28.22 5.17 -3.14
C CYS A 263 29.02 6.47 -3.37
N PRO A 264 30.11 6.43 -4.16
CA PRO A 264 31.07 7.54 -4.25
C PRO A 264 30.59 8.73 -5.09
N LYS A 265 29.60 8.53 -5.99
CA LYS A 265 29.15 9.55 -6.93
C LYS A 265 27.68 9.36 -7.31
N ILE A 266 26.94 10.46 -7.42
CA ILE A 266 25.56 10.53 -7.92
C ILE A 266 25.56 11.37 -9.20
N VAL A 267 24.84 10.91 -10.22
CA VAL A 267 24.60 11.65 -11.46
C VAL A 267 23.11 11.66 -11.75
N VAL A 268 22.56 12.83 -12.02
CA VAL A 268 21.17 13.00 -12.43
C VAL A 268 21.12 13.03 -13.95
N SER A 269 20.28 12.17 -14.56
CA SER A 269 20.18 12.02 -16.01
C SER A 269 18.77 12.38 -16.50
N LEU A 270 18.71 13.44 -17.31
CA LEU A 270 17.47 13.87 -17.98
C LEU A 270 17.10 13.00 -19.19
N SER A 271 18.04 12.19 -19.70
CA SER A 271 17.88 11.42 -20.94
C SER A 271 17.35 9.99 -20.74
N GLU A 272 17.16 9.54 -19.50
CA GLU A 272 16.74 8.18 -19.15
C GLU A 272 15.29 8.11 -18.63
N PHE A 273 14.38 8.84 -19.27
CA PHE A 273 12.94 8.83 -18.98
C PHE A 273 12.12 8.20 -20.12
#